data_AF-W5TF36-F1
#
_entry.id   AF-W5TF36-F1
#
_cell.length_a   1.000
_cell.length_b   1.000
_cell.length_c   1.000
_cell.angle_alpha   90.00
_cell.angle_beta   90.00
_cell.angle_gamma   90.00
#
_symmetry.space_group_name_H-M   'P 1'
#
loop_
_entity.id
_entity.type
_entity.pdbx_description
1 polymer ?
#
loop_
_entity_poly.entity_id
_entity_poly.type
_entity_poly.pdbx_seq_one_letter_code
_entity_poly.pdbx_strand_id
1 'polypeptide(L)' 'MKKYVMFDHDGVLVDTEFWYYKAAERALADIGL' A
#
# COMPACT_ATOMS: atom_id res chain seq x y z
N MET A 1 -18.37 -20.22 -16.25
CA MET A 1 -17.03 -19.60 -16.18
C MET A 1 -17.17 -18.09 -16.08
N LYS A 2 -16.41 -17.44 -15.20
CA LYS A 2 -16.33 -15.97 -15.18
C LYS A 2 -15.47 -15.53 -16.37
N LYS A 3 -15.92 -14.52 -17.12
CA LYS A 3 -15.21 -14.01 -18.31
C LYS A 3 -14.13 -12.97 -18.00
N TYR A 4 -14.25 -12.32 -16.85
CA TYR A 4 -13.34 -11.25 -16.43
C TYR A 4 -13.02 -11.39 -14.95
N VAL A 5 -11.83 -10.92 -14.57
CA VAL A 5 -11.36 -10.81 -13.20
C VAL A 5 -11.00 -9.35 -12.97
N MET A 6 -11.47 -8.80 -11.85
CA MET A 6 -11.10 -7.47 -11.40
C MET A 6 -10.10 -7.65 -10.26
N PHE A 7 -8.93 -7.06 -10.43
CA PHE A 7 -7.87 -7.09 -9.42
C PHE A 7 -7.87 -5.75 -8.68
N ASP A 8 -7.76 -5.82 -7.37
CA ASP A 8 -7.34 -4.67 -6.58
C ASP A 8 -5.87 -4.37 -6.90
N HIS A 9 -5.45 -3.12 -6.74
CA HIS A 9 -4.09 -2.72 -7.06
C HIS A 9 -3.14 -2.97 -5.89
N ASP A 10 -3.43 -2.35 -4.75
CA ASP A 10 -2.55 -2.37 -3.58
C ASP A 10 -2.75 -3.65 -2.77
N GLY A 11 -1.66 -4.27 -2.33
CA GLY A 11 -1.71 -5.55 -1.63
C GLY A 11 -2.13 -6.75 -2.49
N VAL A 12 -2.45 -6.54 -3.78
CA VAL A 12 -2.84 -7.61 -4.71
C VAL A 12 -1.95 -7.61 -5.96
N LEU A 13 -1.90 -6.51 -6.71
CA LEU A 13 -0.99 -6.39 -7.86
C LEU A 13 0.38 -5.85 -7.46
N VAL A 14 0.45 -5.10 -6.36
CA VAL A 14 1.68 -4.49 -5.85
C VAL A 14 1.77 -4.70 -4.34
N ASP A 15 2.91 -5.17 -3.84
CA ASP A 15 3.18 -5.29 -2.40
C ASP A 15 3.50 -3.90 -1.82
N THR A 16 2.49 -3.28 -1.22
CA THR A 16 2.52 -1.86 -0.80
C THR A 16 2.53 -1.67 0.71
N GLU A 17 2.17 -2.67 1.53
CA GLU A 17 1.95 -2.47 2.97
C GLU A 17 3.21 -2.01 3.71
N PHE A 18 4.36 -2.62 3.41
CA PHE A 18 5.64 -2.17 3.99
C PHE A 18 5.98 -0.72 3.61
N TRP A 19 5.65 -0.32 2.38
CA TRP A 19 5.91 1.04 1.91
C TRP A 19 4.97 2.06 2.52
N TYR A 20 3.71 1.70 2.78
CA TYR A 20 2.80 2.54 3.55
C TYR A 20 3.28 2.74 4.98
N TYR A 21 3.79 1.70 5.62
CA TYR A 21 4.43 1.82 6.93
C TYR A 21 5.62 2.78 6.88
N LYS A 22 6.54 2.62 5.91
CA LYS A 22 7.71 3.51 5.76
C LYS A 22 7.32 4.96 5.45
N ALA A 23 6.29 5.17 4.64
CA ALA A 23 5.78 6.49 4.34
C ALA A 23 5.21 7.16 5.59
N ALA A 24 4.47 6.40 6.41
CA ALA A 24 3.95 6.89 7.68
C ALA A 24 5.07 7.22 8.68
N GLU A 25 6.07 6.35 8.84
CA GLU A 25 7.25 6.64 9.69
C GLU A 25 7.92 7.96 9.27
N ARG A 26 8.12 8.17 7.97
CA ARG A 26 8.73 9.41 7.46
C ARG A 26 7.85 10.63 7.74
N ALA A 27 6.56 10.54 7.48
CA ALA A 27 5.63 11.65 7.67
C ALA A 27 5.49 12.06 9.14
N LEU A 28 5.55 11.10 10.06
CA LEU A 28 5.49 11.36 11.50
C LEU A 28 6.80 11.96 12.02
N ALA A 29 7.95 11.50 11.52
CA ALA A 29 9.24 12.06 11.88
C ALA A 29 9.34 13.57 11.59
N ASP A 30 8.72 14.04 10.49
CA ASP A 30 8.67 15.46 10.12
C ASP A 30 7.93 16.33 11.15
N ILE A 31 7.06 15.75 11.99
CA ILE A 31 6.34 16.43 13.08
C ILE A 31 6.81 16.01 14.48
N GLY A 32 7.91 15.27 14.57
CA GLY A 32 8.51 14.82 15.84
C GLY A 32 7.76 13.68 16.53
N LEU A 33 6.99 12.88 15.77
CA LEU A 33 6.31 11.66 16.23
C LEU A 33 6.95 10.40 15.66
#